data_AF-A0A8S4MY14-F1
#
_entry.id   AF-A0A8S4MY14-F1
#
_cell.length_a   1.000
_cell.length_b   1.000
_cell.length_c   1.000
_cell.angle_alpha   90.00
_cell.angle_beta   90.00
_cell.angle_gamma   90.00
#
_symmetry.space_group_name_H-M   'P 1'
#
loop_
_entity.id
_entity.type
_entity.pdbx_description
1 polymer ?
#
loop_
_entity_poly.entity_id
_entity_poly.type
_entity_poly.pdbx_seq_one_letter_code
_entity_poly.pdbx_strand_id
1 'polypeptide(L)'
;VNPAVALVIEAMCTNCVSEEGVLYNWKLYKEKLGGTFEEVTDVLGNDSSRLNTKGVTIPAGGLEEGGVYQMKSIISKEGELDGFNTHTIISTFLPWGGRCSVEPLEGTALQTVFKLSCFDWMDEG
;
A
#
# COMPACT_ATOMS: atom_id res chain seq x y z
N VAL A 1 1.18 6.20 -4.88
CA VAL A 1 0.99 4.74 -4.83
C VAL A 1 -0.46 4.43 -4.54
N ASN A 2 -1.24 4.09 -5.56
CA ASN A 2 -2.55 3.47 -5.39
C ASN A 2 -2.42 1.99 -5.80
N PRO A 3 -2.38 1.04 -4.84
CA PRO A 3 -2.09 -0.35 -5.15
C PRO A 3 -3.26 -1.01 -5.90
N ALA A 4 -3.10 -1.23 -7.21
CA ALA A 4 -4.01 -2.11 -7.98
C ALA A 4 -3.89 -3.59 -7.55
N VAL A 5 -2.77 -3.93 -6.90
CA VAL A 5 -2.49 -5.20 -6.22
C VAL A 5 -2.00 -4.91 -4.81
N ALA A 6 -2.06 -5.89 -3.90
CA ALA A 6 -1.66 -5.68 -2.51
C ALA A 6 -0.24 -5.12 -2.38
N LEU A 7 -0.07 -4.09 -1.55
CA LEU A 7 1.23 -3.50 -1.23
C LEU A 7 1.76 -4.15 0.05
N VAL A 8 2.98 -4.68 -0.02
CA VAL A 8 3.69 -5.24 1.14
C VAL A 8 4.80 -4.28 1.54
N ILE A 9 4.83 -3.92 2.82
CA ILE A 9 5.86 -3.08 3.41
C ILE A 9 6.58 -3.91 4.46
N GLU A 10 7.90 -3.95 4.40
CA GLU A 10 8.74 -4.68 5.36
C GLU A 10 9.61 -3.71 6.16
N ALA A 11 9.81 -4.02 7.44
CA ALA A 11 10.77 -3.35 8.28
C ALA A 11 11.91 -4.29 8.63
N MET A 12 13.14 -3.80 8.63
CA MET A 12 14.31 -4.55 9.04
C MET A 12 15.00 -3.86 10.21
N CYS A 13 15.39 -4.66 11.21
CA CYS A 13 16.28 -4.17 12.25
C CYS A 13 17.72 -4.23 11.74
N THR A 14 18.36 -3.08 11.56
CA THR A 14 19.70 -3.00 10.95
C THR A 14 20.83 -3.22 11.95
N ASN A 15 20.56 -3.11 13.25
CA ASN A 15 21.52 -3.23 14.35
C ASN A 15 21.25 -4.42 15.28
N CYS A 16 20.29 -5.28 14.95
CA CYS A 16 20.02 -6.50 15.72
C CYS A 16 21.01 -7.61 15.37
N VAL A 17 21.63 -8.22 16.40
CA VAL A 17 22.50 -9.41 16.21
C VAL A 17 21.70 -10.63 15.74
N SER A 18 20.44 -10.73 16.19
CA SER A 18 19.45 -11.72 15.76
C SER A 18 18.05 -11.09 15.70
N GLU A 19 17.24 -11.55 14.75
CA GLU A 19 15.79 -11.23 14.68
C GLU A 19 14.96 -12.06 15.67
N GLU A 20 15.60 -12.98 16.42
CA GLU A 20 14.93 -13.77 17.45
C GLU A 20 14.49 -12.88 18.61
N GLY A 21 13.22 -12.99 19.00
CA GLY A 21 12.60 -12.16 20.04
C GLY A 21 12.30 -10.72 19.60
N VAL A 22 12.47 -10.38 18.32
CA VAL A 22 12.06 -9.08 17.79
C VAL A 22 10.54 -9.09 17.51
N LEU A 23 9.84 -8.13 18.09
CA LEU A 23 8.42 -7.91 17.88
C LEU A 23 8.21 -6.68 16.99
N TYR A 24 7.28 -6.79 16.06
CA TYR A 24 6.87 -5.69 15.20
C TYR A 24 5.49 -5.21 15.62
N ASN A 25 5.18 -3.94 15.34
CA ASN A 25 3.85 -3.38 15.49
C ASN A 25 3.66 -2.31 14.43
N TRP A 26 2.61 -2.47 13.63
CA TRP A 26 2.30 -1.60 12.50
C TRP A 26 1.05 -0.78 12.78
N LYS A 27 1.14 0.51 12.47
CA LYS A 27 0.01 1.44 12.55
C LYS A 27 -0.05 2.29 11.29
N LEU A 28 -1.26 2.40 10.73
CA LEU A 28 -1.51 3.29 9.60
C LEU A 28 -2.28 4.51 10.10
N TYR A 29 -1.86 5.69 9.65
CA TYR A 29 -2.56 6.93 9.88
C TYR A 29 -2.94 7.60 8.57
N LYS A 30 -4.10 8.23 8.52
CA LYS A 30 -4.58 9.01 7.37
C LYS A 30 -4.65 10.49 7.72
N GLU A 31 -4.23 11.35 6.81
CA GLU A 31 -4.37 12.79 6.94
C GLU A 31 -5.83 13.23 6.79
N LYS A 32 -6.29 14.06 7.73
CA LYS A 32 -7.57 14.76 7.69
C LYS A 32 -7.41 16.16 7.13
N LEU A 33 -8.56 16.73 6.75
CA LEU A 33 -8.71 18.18 6.58
C LEU A 33 -8.12 18.92 7.79
N GLY A 34 -7.12 19.76 7.52
CA GLY A 34 -6.38 20.51 8.54
C GLY A 34 -5.01 19.92 8.92
N GLY A 35 -4.54 18.87 8.23
CA GLY A 35 -3.17 18.35 8.37
C GLY A 35 -2.92 17.48 9.61
N THR A 36 -4.01 17.03 10.26
CA THR A 36 -3.93 16.12 11.41
C THR A 36 -4.05 14.67 10.95
N PHE A 37 -3.40 13.75 11.65
CA PHE A 37 -3.40 12.33 11.30
C PHE A 37 -4.29 11.53 12.25
N GLU A 38 -5.15 10.67 11.71
CA GLU A 38 -5.97 9.72 12.49
C GLU A 38 -5.57 8.28 12.22
N GLU A 39 -5.63 7.41 13.24
CA GLU A 39 -5.32 5.99 13.07
C GLU A 39 -6.46 5.30 12.31
N VAL A 40 -6.13 4.59 11.24
CA VAL A 40 -7.05 3.77 10.43
C VAL A 40 -6.69 2.30 10.64
N THR A 41 -7.58 1.59 11.31
CA THR A 41 -7.36 0.20 11.78
C THR A 41 -8.00 -0.84 10.86
N ASP A 42 -8.99 -0.43 10.08
CA ASP A 42 -9.73 -1.25 9.13
C ASP A 42 -8.86 -1.67 7.92
N VAL A 43 -7.94 -0.81 7.49
CA VAL A 43 -7.09 -1.06 6.31
C VAL A 43 -6.10 -2.21 6.50
N LEU A 44 -5.44 -2.29 7.66
CA LEU A 44 -4.43 -3.32 7.95
C LEU A 44 -5.05 -4.62 8.46
N GLY A 45 -6.34 -4.59 8.82
CA GLY A 45 -7.07 -5.69 9.43
C GLY A 45 -6.81 -5.82 10.93
N ASN A 46 -7.73 -6.47 11.64
CA ASN A 46 -7.70 -6.61 13.10
C ASN A 46 -6.89 -7.80 13.61
N ASP A 47 -6.19 -8.51 12.72
CA ASP A 47 -5.42 -9.69 13.09
C ASP A 47 -4.07 -9.27 13.66
N SER A 48 -3.99 -9.23 15.00
CA SER A 48 -2.78 -8.87 15.73
C SER A 48 -1.59 -9.77 15.39
N SER A 49 -1.83 -11.02 14.98
CA SER A 49 -0.74 -11.91 14.58
C SER A 49 -0.05 -11.43 13.31
N ARG A 50 -0.79 -10.83 12.37
CA ARG A 50 -0.25 -10.27 11.12
C ARG A 50 0.48 -8.95 11.36
N LEU A 51 -0.05 -8.12 12.26
CA LEU A 51 0.56 -6.85 12.66
C LEU A 51 1.84 -7.03 13.50
N ASN A 52 2.10 -8.24 13.99
CA ASN A 52 3.30 -8.57 14.76
C ASN A 52 4.41 -9.23 13.94
N THR A 53 4.30 -9.20 12.60
CA THR A 53 5.32 -9.75 11.70
C THR A 53 6.19 -8.67 11.06
N LYS A 54 7.32 -9.11 10.50
CA LYS A 54 8.30 -8.27 9.79
C LYS A 54 7.71 -7.45 8.63
N GLY A 55 6.57 -7.89 8.07
CA GLY A 55 5.90 -7.23 6.98
C GLY A 55 4.42 -6.99 7.26
N VAL A 56 3.89 -5.91 6.70
CA VAL A 56 2.46 -5.60 6.72
C VAL A 56 1.93 -5.48 5.30
N THR A 57 0.69 -5.94 5.11
CA THR A 57 0.01 -5.89 3.81
C THR A 57 -1.10 -4.85 3.84
N ILE A 58 -1.05 -3.91 2.90
CA ILE A 58 -2.17 -3.05 2.55
C ILE A 58 -2.89 -3.72 1.37
N PRO A 59 -4.18 -4.09 1.51
CA PRO A 59 -4.91 -4.74 0.43
C PRO A 59 -5.06 -3.82 -0.79
N ALA A 60 -5.32 -4.42 -1.95
CA ALA A 60 -5.65 -3.65 -3.15
C ALA A 60 -6.88 -2.78 -2.89
N GLY A 61 -6.82 -1.50 -3.27
CA GLY A 61 -7.87 -0.53 -2.98
C GLY A 61 -8.05 -0.19 -1.49
N GLY A 62 -7.13 -0.59 -0.61
CA GLY A 62 -7.18 -0.27 0.82
C GLY A 62 -6.84 1.19 1.14
N LEU A 63 -6.27 1.94 0.19
CA LEU A 63 -6.00 3.37 0.32
C LEU A 63 -6.95 4.15 -0.58
N GLU A 64 -7.60 5.15 -0.02
CA GLU A 64 -8.37 6.12 -0.82
C GLU A 64 -7.46 6.89 -1.78
N GLU A 65 -8.01 7.24 -2.94
CA GLU A 65 -7.36 8.04 -3.97
C GLU A 65 -6.99 9.44 -3.45
N GLY A 66 -5.80 9.91 -3.82
CA GLY A 66 -5.31 11.22 -3.40
C GLY A 66 -4.98 11.36 -1.91
N GLY A 67 -5.18 10.31 -1.11
CA GLY A 67 -4.96 10.36 0.34
C GLY A 67 -3.48 10.38 0.71
N VAL A 68 -3.16 11.09 1.79
CA VAL A 68 -1.83 11.08 2.43
C VAL A 68 -1.90 10.23 3.68
N TYR A 69 -0.99 9.27 3.79
CA TYR A 69 -0.92 8.32 4.89
C TYR A 69 0.46 8.29 5.52
N GLN A 70 0.52 7.93 6.80
CA GLN A 70 1.75 7.63 7.52
C GLN A 70 1.71 6.20 8.03
N MET A 71 2.61 5.36 7.51
CA MET A 71 2.85 4.02 8.03
C MET A 71 3.91 4.11 9.13
N LYS A 72 3.53 3.82 10.37
CA LYS A 72 4.45 3.75 11.51
C LYS A 72 4.75 2.29 11.84
N SER A 73 6.03 1.93 11.80
CA SER A 73 6.55 0.67 12.31
C SER A 73 7.21 0.89 13.66
N ILE A 74 6.83 0.10 14.65
CA ILE A 74 7.47 0.05 15.97
C ILE A 74 8.10 -1.33 16.10
N ILE A 75 9.36 -1.36 16.53
CA ILE A 75 10.14 -2.58 16.70
C ILE A 75 10.61 -2.64 18.15
N SER A 76 10.29 -3.74 18.82
CA SER A 76 10.60 -3.96 20.23
C SER A 76 11.43 -5.24 20.39
N LYS A 77 12.41 -5.20 21.29
CA LYS A 77 13.18 -6.37 21.71
C LYS A 77 13.36 -6.33 23.23
N GLU A 78 13.21 -7.48 23.88
CA GLU A 78 13.32 -7.56 25.33
C GLU A 78 14.67 -7.05 25.82
N GLY A 79 14.65 -6.14 26.80
CA GLY A 79 15.85 -5.53 27.37
C GLY A 79 16.41 -4.34 26.57
N GLU A 80 15.79 -3.99 25.43
CA GLU A 80 16.17 -2.84 24.61
C GLU A 80 15.06 -1.77 24.59
N LEU A 81 15.40 -0.56 24.15
CA LEU A 81 14.42 0.49 23.90
C LEU A 81 13.73 0.26 22.55
N ASP A 82 12.44 0.56 22.49
CA ASP A 82 11.68 0.47 21.24
C ASP A 82 12.24 1.43 20.18
N GLY A 83 12.49 0.90 18.99
CA GLY A 83 12.77 1.66 17.79
C GLY A 83 11.49 1.95 17.03
N PHE A 84 11.41 3.08 16.32
CA PHE A 84 10.30 3.32 15.40
C PHE A 84 10.77 4.02 14.12
N ASN A 85 9.99 3.84 13.07
CA ASN A 85 10.14 4.53 11.80
C ASN A 85 8.75 4.92 11.27
N THR A 86 8.69 6.05 10.57
CA THR A 86 7.46 6.52 9.92
C THR A 86 7.74 6.74 8.44
N HIS A 87 6.92 6.13 7.59
CA HIS A 87 7.00 6.27 6.14
C HIS A 87 5.73 6.92 5.59
N THR A 88 5.88 8.00 4.82
CA THR A 88 4.75 8.69 4.19
C THR A 88 4.38 8.01 2.88
N ILE A 89 3.10 7.67 2.73
CA ILE A 89 2.53 7.08 1.51
C ILE A 89 1.54 8.07 0.95
N ILE A 90 1.77 8.52 -0.29
CA ILE A 90 0.84 9.40 -1.02
C ILE A 90 0.13 8.53 -2.04
N SER A 91 -1.19 8.38 -1.91
CA SER A 91 -2.02 7.66 -2.88
C SER A 91 -2.27 8.54 -4.10
N THR A 92 -2.13 7.96 -5.30
CA THR A 92 -2.37 8.68 -6.55
C THR A 92 -3.84 8.57 -6.92
N PHE A 93 -4.38 9.60 -7.54
CA PHE A 93 -5.70 9.52 -8.18
C PHE A 93 -5.68 8.51 -9.33
N LEU A 94 -6.80 7.84 -9.57
CA LEU A 94 -6.92 7.04 -10.77
C LEU A 94 -6.93 7.98 -12.00
N PRO A 95 -6.24 7.61 -13.09
CA PRO A 95 -6.34 8.37 -14.32
C PRO A 95 -7.79 8.34 -14.81
N TRP A 96 -8.25 9.45 -15.37
CA TRP A 96 -9.66 9.63 -15.74
C TRP A 96 -9.79 10.26 -17.13
N GLY A 97 -11.02 10.25 -17.66
CA GLY A 97 -11.36 10.91 -18.93
C GLY A 97 -10.83 10.25 -20.20
N GLY A 98 -9.98 9.21 -20.08
CA GLY A 98 -9.47 8.47 -21.22
C GLY A 98 -10.43 7.43 -21.77
N ARG A 99 -10.00 6.80 -22.85
CA ARG A 99 -10.75 5.71 -23.50
C ARG A 99 -9.81 4.65 -24.02
N CYS A 100 -10.33 3.43 -24.11
CA CYS A 100 -9.61 2.31 -24.71
C CYS A 100 -10.41 1.77 -25.89
N SER A 101 -9.69 1.41 -26.96
CA SER A 101 -10.21 0.73 -28.13
C SER A 101 -9.48 -0.59 -28.33
N VAL A 102 -10.19 -1.63 -28.76
CA VAL A 102 -9.60 -2.90 -29.15
C VAL A 102 -9.94 -3.23 -30.60
N GLU A 103 -8.96 -3.71 -31.36
CA GLU A 103 -9.14 -4.13 -32.75
C GLU A 103 -8.39 -5.45 -33.05
N PRO A 104 -9.03 -6.45 -33.68
CA PRO A 104 -10.46 -6.52 -34.01
C PRO A 104 -11.33 -6.72 -32.76
N LEU A 105 -12.65 -6.48 -32.84
CA LEU A 105 -13.57 -6.69 -31.70
C LEU A 105 -13.92 -8.17 -31.49
N GLU A 106 -13.72 -9.00 -32.50
CA GLU A 106 -14.02 -10.44 -32.49
C GLU A 106 -12.88 -11.23 -33.12
N GLY A 107 -12.76 -12.51 -32.76
CA GLY A 107 -11.67 -13.36 -33.24
C GLY A 107 -11.77 -14.81 -32.80
N THR A 108 -10.83 -15.61 -33.29
CA THR A 108 -10.72 -17.04 -32.97
C THR A 108 -9.59 -17.26 -31.97
N ALA A 109 -9.86 -18.06 -30.93
CA ALA A 109 -8.89 -18.38 -29.90
C ALA A 109 -7.59 -18.92 -30.52
N LEU A 110 -6.44 -18.46 -30.01
CA LEU A 110 -5.09 -18.83 -30.45
C LEU A 110 -4.73 -18.42 -31.90
N GLN A 111 -5.61 -17.72 -32.62
CA GLN A 111 -5.33 -17.21 -33.97
C GLN A 111 -5.35 -15.69 -34.05
N THR A 112 -6.35 -15.05 -33.46
CA THR A 112 -6.54 -13.61 -33.61
C THR A 112 -5.68 -12.84 -32.61
N VAL A 113 -4.87 -11.92 -33.12
CA VAL A 113 -4.11 -10.97 -32.29
C VAL A 113 -4.96 -9.72 -32.11
N PHE A 114 -5.36 -9.45 -30.88
CA PHE A 114 -6.09 -8.26 -30.49
C PHE A 114 -5.09 -7.15 -30.13
N LYS A 115 -5.30 -5.96 -30.68
CA LYS A 115 -4.55 -4.75 -30.31
C LYS A 115 -5.41 -3.88 -29.42
N LEU A 116 -4.99 -3.72 -28.18
CA LEU A 116 -5.58 -2.77 -27.23
C LEU A 116 -4.77 -1.47 -27.27
N SER A 117 -5.48 -0.35 -27.45
CA SER A 117 -4.90 0.98 -27.43
C SER A 117 -5.71 1.83 -26.46
N CYS A 118 -5.03 2.51 -25.53
CA CYS A 118 -5.64 3.39 -24.53
C CYS A 118 -5.02 4.79 -24.67
N PHE A 119 -5.87 5.82 -24.73
CA PHE A 119 -5.46 7.19 -25.05
C PHE A 119 -6.36 8.21 -24.35
N ASP A 120 -5.93 9.48 -24.38
CA ASP A 120 -6.64 10.63 -23.82
C ASP A 120 -6.81 10.60 -22.29
N TRP A 121 -6.06 9.74 -21.58
CA TRP A 121 -6.06 9.69 -20.12
C TRP A 121 -5.41 10.93 -19.52
N MET A 122 -6.07 11.52 -18.53
CA MET A 122 -5.52 12.60 -17.71
C MET A 122 -4.93 12.03 -16.42
N ASP A 123 -3.81 12.60 -16.00
CA ASP A 123 -3.17 12.34 -14.71
C ASP A 123 -3.69 13.34 -13.68
N GLU A 124 -3.84 12.88 -12.43
CA GLU A 124 -4.30 13.65 -11.26
C GLU A 124 -5.73 14.25 -11.40
N GLY A 125 -6.68 13.75 -10.60
CA GLY A 125 -8.06 14.22 -10.52
C GLY A 125 -8.34 15.00 -9.23
#